data_AF-A0A7X7MNS6-F1
#
_entry.id   AF-A0A7X7MNS6-F1
#
_cell.length_a   1.000
_cell.length_b   1.000
_cell.length_c   1.000
_cell.angle_alpha   90.00
_cell.angle_beta   90.00
_cell.angle_gamma   90.00
#
_symmetry.space_group_name_H-M   'P 1'
#
loop_
_entity.id
_entity.type
_entity.pdbx_description
1 polymer ?
#
loop_
_entity_poly.entity_id
_entity_poly.type
_entity_poly.pdbx_seq_one_letter_code
_entity_poly.pdbx_strand_id
1 'polypeptide(L)'
;MLVQIPVFIALFTVLRSAVELRYAPFLWIADLSEPENLLAGVLPIPLNILPILMSGTMALQSYLTPSAGDPQQQKMMMIMMPIMMLFMFYSFPSALSLYWTVSQVLSIVQMVMIRRKTAHAGQGPGGGMTVEAPLTRQQRRHAP
;
A
#
# COMPACT_ATOMS: atom_id res chain seq x y z
N MET A 1 6.03 -10.61 -6.64
CA MET A 1 5.78 -10.04 -7.98
C MET A 1 5.37 -11.08 -9.03
N LEU A 2 5.83 -12.34 -8.97
CA LEU A 2 5.49 -13.37 -9.96
C LEU A 2 3.98 -13.60 -10.16
N VAL A 3 3.18 -13.56 -9.08
CA VAL A 3 1.72 -13.73 -9.16
C VAL A 3 1.00 -12.42 -9.51
N GLN A 4 1.61 -11.26 -9.25
CA GLN A 4 0.96 -9.96 -9.40
C GLN A 4 0.89 -9.50 -10.86
N ILE A 5 1.94 -9.77 -11.65
CA ILE A 5 1.97 -9.38 -13.07
C ILE A 5 0.87 -10.10 -13.87
N PRO A 6 0.68 -11.44 -13.79
CA PRO A 6 -0.43 -12.11 -14.48
C PRO A 6 -1.81 -11.60 -14.07
N VAL A 7 -2.03 -11.34 -12.77
CA VAL A 7 -3.30 -10.81 -12.27
C VAL A 7 -3.56 -9.40 -12.81
N PHE A 8 -2.53 -8.55 -12.86
CA PHE A 8 -2.64 -7.22 -13.44
C PHE A 8 -2.99 -7.27 -14.93
N ILE A 9 -2.33 -8.13 -15.71
CA ILE A 9 -2.63 -8.28 -17.14
C ILE A 9 -4.06 -8.78 -17.33
N ALA A 10 -4.47 -9.84 -16.62
CA ALA A 10 -5.82 -10.39 -16.72
C ALA A 10 -6.87 -9.33 -16.37
N LEU A 11 -6.68 -8.60 -15.27
CA LEU A 11 -7.58 -7.52 -14.88
C LEU A 11 -7.60 -6.40 -15.90
N PHE A 12 -6.44 -5.92 -16.35
CA PHE A 12 -6.37 -4.84 -17.34
C PHE A 12 -7.05 -5.24 -18.65
N THR A 13 -6.85 -6.47 -19.12
CA THR A 13 -7.52 -7.00 -20.30
C THR A 13 -9.03 -7.09 -20.10
N VAL A 14 -9.50 -7.60 -18.96
CA VAL A 14 -10.94 -7.67 -18.63
C VAL A 14 -11.56 -6.28 -18.53
N LEU A 15 -10.92 -5.34 -17.82
CA LEU A 15 -11.42 -3.97 -17.70
C LEU A 15 -11.53 -3.27 -19.06
N ARG A 16 -10.63 -3.58 -20.00
CA ARG A 16 -10.64 -3.03 -21.37
C ARG A 16 -11.63 -3.73 -22.30
N SER A 17 -11.94 -5.01 -22.06
CA SER A 17 -12.86 -5.80 -22.91
C SER A 17 -14.29 -5.88 -22.37
N ALA A 18 -14.49 -5.59 -21.09
CA ALA A 18 -15.79 -5.62 -20.43
C ALA A 18 -16.64 -4.42 -20.87
N VAL A 19 -17.48 -4.65 -21.87
CA VAL A 19 -18.50 -3.68 -22.34
C VAL A 19 -19.44 -3.30 -21.19
N GLU A 20 -19.65 -4.20 -20.23
CA GLU A 20 -20.52 -4.01 -19.05
C GLU A 20 -20.00 -2.95 -18.07
N LEU A 21 -18.70 -2.64 -18.08
CA LEU A 21 -18.12 -1.60 -17.22
C LEU A 21 -18.24 -0.20 -17.82
N ARG A 22 -18.62 -0.11 -19.09
CA ARG A 22 -18.88 1.15 -19.77
C ARG A 22 -20.17 1.74 -19.20
N TYR A 23 -20.11 2.98 -18.70
CA TYR A 23 -21.21 3.62 -17.98
C TYR A 23 -21.64 2.92 -16.68
N ALA A 24 -20.80 2.05 -16.12
CA ALA A 24 -21.12 1.39 -14.85
C ALA A 24 -20.80 2.32 -13.67
N PRO A 25 -21.79 2.76 -12.88
CA PRO A 25 -21.56 3.59 -11.73
C PRO A 25 -21.15 2.74 -10.51
N PHE A 26 -20.28 3.27 -9.65
CA PHE A 26 -19.91 2.64 -8.38
C PHE A 26 -19.62 3.68 -7.30
N LEU A 27 -20.37 3.63 -6.19
CA LEU A 27 -20.31 4.64 -5.12
C LEU A 27 -20.48 6.07 -5.67
N TRP A 28 -19.40 6.86 -5.71
CA TRP A 28 -19.36 8.23 -6.23
C TRP A 28 -18.77 8.32 -7.65
N ILE A 29 -18.38 7.19 -8.23
CA ILE A 29 -17.80 7.10 -9.58
C ILE A 29 -18.95 6.95 -10.57
N ALA A 30 -19.03 7.85 -11.55
CA ALA A 30 -20.06 7.82 -12.57
C ALA A 30 -19.79 6.78 -13.67
N ASP A 31 -18.53 6.58 -14.03
CA ASP A 31 -18.13 5.58 -15.04
C ASP A 31 -16.80 4.91 -14.63
N LEU A 32 -16.85 3.59 -14.48
CA LEU A 32 -15.69 2.76 -14.13
C LEU A 32 -14.66 2.61 -15.26
N SER A 33 -15.08 2.82 -16.51
CA SER A 33 -14.23 2.72 -17.70
C SER A 33 -13.45 4.01 -18.00
N GLU A 34 -13.88 5.14 -17.46
CA GLU A 34 -13.24 6.44 -17.59
C GLU A 34 -12.42 6.82 -16.35
N PRO A 35 -11.48 7.78 -16.45
CA PRO A 35 -10.87 8.37 -15.27
C PRO A 35 -11.93 8.93 -14.32
N GLU A 36 -11.72 8.75 -13.02
CA GLU A 36 -12.65 9.25 -12.00
C GLU A 36 -12.76 10.76 -12.11
N ASN A 37 -13.97 11.31 -12.03
CA ASN A 37 -14.16 12.74 -11.85
C ASN A 37 -15.31 12.98 -10.89
N LEU A 38 -14.98 13.20 -9.61
CA LEU A 38 -15.97 13.36 -8.56
C LEU A 38 -16.88 14.58 -8.79
N LEU A 39 -16.34 15.66 -9.35
CA LEU A 39 -17.02 16.93 -9.52
C LEU A 39 -17.42 17.17 -10.98
N ALA A 40 -17.59 16.09 -11.75
CA ALA A 40 -18.09 16.15 -13.11
C ALA A 40 -19.43 16.92 -13.16
N GLY A 41 -19.43 18.09 -13.79
CA GLY A 41 -20.60 18.97 -13.92
C GLY A 41 -20.72 20.09 -12.87
N VAL A 42 -19.87 20.12 -11.84
CA VAL A 42 -19.83 21.19 -10.82
C VAL A 42 -18.58 22.06 -10.96
N LEU A 43 -17.41 21.44 -11.20
CA LEU A 43 -16.15 22.14 -11.44
C LEU A 43 -15.52 21.72 -12.78
N PRO A 44 -14.81 22.64 -13.47
CA PRO A 44 -14.09 22.32 -14.71
C PRO A 44 -12.82 21.50 -14.47
N ILE A 45 -12.37 21.34 -13.22
CA ILE A 45 -11.16 20.62 -12.86
C ILE A 45 -11.55 19.19 -12.46
N PRO A 46 -11.03 18.16 -13.15
CA PRO A 46 -11.28 16.77 -12.77
C PRO A 46 -10.63 16.51 -11.42
N LEU A 47 -11.39 16.01 -10.45
CA LEU A 47 -10.92 15.68 -9.11
C LEU A 47 -11.04 14.18 -8.87
N ASN A 48 -9.89 13.50 -8.81
CA ASN A 48 -9.79 12.05 -8.72
C ASN A 48 -9.35 11.66 -7.30
N ILE A 49 -10.30 11.33 -6.42
CA ILE A 49 -10.01 10.95 -5.03
C ILE A 49 -9.34 9.58 -4.96
N LEU A 50 -9.70 8.62 -5.82
CA LEU A 50 -9.19 7.26 -5.78
C LEU A 50 -7.67 7.17 -5.95
N PRO A 51 -7.05 7.76 -6.99
CA PRO A 51 -5.59 7.78 -7.10
C PRO A 51 -4.90 8.48 -5.91
N ILE A 52 -5.54 9.50 -5.33
CA ILE A 52 -5.02 10.19 -4.15
C ILE A 52 -5.07 9.25 -2.93
N LEU A 53 -6.20 8.58 -2.70
CA LEU A 53 -6.35 7.59 -1.65
C LEU A 53 -5.38 6.42 -1.84
N MET A 54 -5.25 5.93 -3.07
CA MET A 54 -4.30 4.89 -3.47
C MET A 54 -2.86 5.27 -3.09
N SER A 55 -2.42 6.48 -3.46
CA SER A 55 -1.07 6.96 -3.17
C SER A 55 -0.85 7.22 -1.67
N GLY A 56 -1.84 7.76 -0.97
CA GLY A 56 -1.81 7.88 0.49
C GLY A 56 -1.69 6.51 1.18
N THR A 57 -2.42 5.51 0.67
CA THR A 57 -2.36 4.13 1.17
C THR A 57 -1.00 3.49 0.91
N MET A 58 -0.40 3.73 -0.25
CA MET A 58 0.98 3.31 -0.54
C MET A 58 1.97 3.93 0.45
N ALA A 59 1.88 5.24 0.70
CA ALA A 59 2.75 5.93 1.65
C ALA A 59 2.60 5.36 3.06
N LEU A 60 1.36 5.09 3.49
CA LEU A 60 1.08 4.43 4.77
C LEU A 60 1.68 3.02 4.84
N GLN A 61 1.55 2.22 3.78
CA GLN A 61 2.12 0.87 3.73
C GLN A 61 3.66 0.91 3.84
N SER A 62 4.31 1.84 3.13
CA SER A 62 5.74 2.10 3.21
C SER A 62 6.17 2.55 4.62
N TYR A 63 5.36 3.37 5.29
CA TYR A 63 5.63 3.77 6.67
C TYR A 63 5.52 2.60 7.65
N LEU A 64 4.52 1.73 7.48
CA LEU A 64 4.32 0.54 8.32
C LEU A 64 5.33 -0.57 8.05
N THR A 65 6.05 -0.54 6.94
CA THR A 65 7.01 -1.56 6.52
C THR A 65 8.40 -0.92 6.41
N PRO A 66 9.15 -0.81 7.53
CA PRO A 66 10.48 -0.21 7.51
C PRO A 66 11.37 -0.96 6.53
N SER A 67 11.81 -0.29 5.48
CA SER A 67 12.79 -0.84 4.55
C SER A 67 14.19 -0.67 5.13
N ALA A 68 14.95 -1.76 5.22
CA ALA A 68 16.38 -1.69 5.56
C ALA A 68 17.14 -1.17 4.35
N GLY A 69 17.36 0.15 4.29
CA GLY A 69 18.09 0.80 3.20
C GLY A 69 18.55 2.21 3.61
N ASP A 70 19.38 2.82 2.78
CA ASP A 70 19.89 4.18 3.06
C ASP A 70 18.73 5.20 3.16
N PRO A 71 18.87 6.27 3.99
CA PRO A 71 17.81 7.26 4.23
C PRO A 71 17.23 7.88 2.94
N GLN A 72 18.05 8.00 1.90
CA GLN A 72 17.65 8.50 0.59
C GLN A 72 16.70 7.53 -0.14
N GLN A 73 16.96 6.22 -0.08
CA GLN A 73 16.09 5.19 -0.67
C GLN A 73 14.76 5.11 0.06
N GLN A 74 14.78 5.25 1.39
CA GLN A 74 13.56 5.29 2.20
C GLN A 74 12.67 6.48 1.82
N LYS A 75 13.25 7.67 1.67
CA LYS A 75 12.50 8.87 1.24
C LYS A 75 11.92 8.72 -0.17
N MET A 76 12.67 8.10 -1.08
CA MET A 76 12.21 7.78 -2.44
C MET A 76 10.97 6.86 -2.41
N MET A 77 11.02 5.76 -1.65
CA MET A 77 9.89 4.82 -1.53
C MET A 77 8.67 5.39 -0.81
N MET A 78 8.87 6.23 0.22
CA MET A 78 7.78 6.73 1.05
C MET A 78 7.05 7.92 0.41
N ILE A 79 7.76 8.74 -0.39
CA ILE A 79 7.22 10.01 -0.91
C ILE A 79 7.21 10.03 -2.44
N MET A 80 8.35 9.77 -3.09
CA MET A 80 8.45 9.95 -4.54
C MET A 80 7.67 8.89 -5.32
N MET A 81 7.76 7.62 -4.91
CA MET A 81 7.05 6.52 -5.58
C MET A 81 5.52 6.68 -5.56
N PRO A 82 4.86 6.97 -4.41
CA PRO A 82 3.43 7.24 -4.40
C PRO A 82 3.01 8.43 -5.25
N ILE A 83 3.82 9.50 -5.27
CA ILE A 83 3.55 10.69 -6.08
C ILE A 83 3.62 10.37 -7.57
N MET A 84 4.65 9.64 -8.02
CA MET A 84 4.76 9.23 -9.43
C MET A 84 3.59 8.32 -9.85
N MET A 85 3.21 7.38 -8.98
CA MET A 85 2.05 6.52 -9.22
C MET A 85 0.74 7.31 -9.29
N LEU A 86 0.55 8.31 -8.42
CA LEU A 86 -0.60 9.20 -8.46
C LEU A 86 -0.74 9.88 -9.82
N PHE A 87 0.33 10.51 -10.32
CA PHE A 87 0.30 11.19 -11.62
C PHE A 87 0.03 10.22 -12.78
N MET A 88 0.62 9.03 -12.74
CA MET A 88 0.41 8.02 -13.77
C MET A 88 -1.05 7.53 -13.76
N PHE A 89 -1.59 7.16 -12.60
CA PHE A 89 -2.96 6.62 -12.49
C PHE A 89 -4.06 7.68 -12.58
N TYR A 90 -3.71 8.98 -12.54
CA TYR A 90 -4.67 10.07 -12.70
C TYR A 90 -5.42 10.01 -14.03
N SER A 91 -4.75 9.57 -15.09
CA SER A 91 -5.32 9.45 -16.43
C SER A 91 -5.80 8.04 -16.80
N PHE A 92 -5.74 7.09 -15.86
CA PHE A 92 -6.17 5.71 -16.09
C PHE A 92 -7.64 5.49 -15.71
N PRO A 93 -8.29 4.43 -16.24
CA PRO A 93 -9.64 4.05 -15.85
C PRO A 93 -9.78 3.90 -14.33
N SER A 94 -10.84 4.47 -13.78
CA SER A 94 -11.12 4.47 -12.34
C SER A 94 -11.25 3.06 -11.76
N ALA A 95 -11.73 2.08 -12.55
CA ALA A 95 -11.78 0.67 -12.14
C ALA A 95 -10.41 0.09 -11.77
N LEU A 96 -9.35 0.47 -12.49
CA LEU A 96 -8.00 -0.02 -12.21
C LEU A 96 -7.48 0.57 -10.89
N SER A 97 -7.68 1.88 -10.70
CA SER A 97 -7.35 2.60 -9.46
C SER A 97 -8.13 2.07 -8.26
N LEU A 98 -9.42 1.75 -8.44
CA LEU A 98 -10.29 1.17 -7.42
C LEU A 98 -9.77 -0.21 -7.00
N TYR A 99 -9.51 -1.11 -7.95
CA TYR A 99 -8.95 -2.42 -7.66
C TYR A 99 -7.67 -2.32 -6.84
N TRP A 100 -6.73 -1.47 -7.29
CA TRP A 100 -5.46 -1.32 -6.61
C TRP A 100 -5.63 -0.79 -5.19
N THR A 101 -6.51 0.20 -5.01
CA THR A 101 -6.84 0.76 -3.69
C THR A 101 -7.40 -0.31 -2.76
N VAL A 102 -8.42 -1.06 -3.20
CA VAL A 102 -9.03 -2.13 -2.39
C VAL A 102 -8.01 -3.21 -2.04
N SER A 103 -7.19 -3.64 -3.01
CA SER A 103 -6.15 -4.65 -2.81
C SER A 103 -5.09 -4.21 -1.78
N GLN A 104 -4.66 -2.94 -1.84
CA GLN A 104 -3.74 -2.37 -0.86
C GLN A 104 -4.36 -2.28 0.54
N VAL A 105 -5.61 -1.81 0.65
CA VAL A 105 -6.32 -1.71 1.93
C VAL A 105 -6.46 -3.09 2.56
N LEU A 106 -6.88 -4.10 1.80
CA LEU A 106 -6.97 -5.48 2.28
C LEU A 106 -5.61 -6.02 2.74
N SER A 107 -4.54 -5.72 1.99
CA SER A 107 -3.18 -6.11 2.35
C SER A 107 -2.72 -5.48 3.67
N ILE A 108 -3.01 -4.19 3.89
CA ILE A 108 -2.71 -3.50 5.16
C ILE A 108 -3.53 -4.10 6.30
N VAL A 109 -4.82 -4.35 6.10
CA VAL A 109 -5.69 -4.97 7.10
C VAL A 109 -5.16 -6.35 7.49
N GLN A 110 -4.79 -7.17 6.50
CA GLN A 110 -4.20 -8.48 6.72
C GLN A 110 -2.88 -8.38 7.50
N MET A 111 -2.00 -7.45 7.11
CA MET A 111 -0.74 -7.19 7.81
C MET A 111 -0.98 -6.78 9.27
N VAL A 112 -1.90 -5.87 9.54
CA VAL A 112 -2.24 -5.42 10.90
C VAL A 112 -2.81 -6.58 11.73
N MET A 113 -3.71 -7.39 11.16
CA MET A 113 -4.26 -8.57 11.84
C MET A 113 -3.18 -9.59 12.20
N ILE A 114 -2.24 -9.87 11.29
CA ILE A 114 -1.13 -10.79 11.52
C ILE A 114 -0.21 -10.24 12.62
N ARG A 115 0.20 -8.97 12.53
CA ARG A 115 1.06 -8.32 13.53
C ARG A 115 0.46 -8.36 14.93
N ARG A 116 -0.86 -8.13 15.06
CA ARG A 116 -1.57 -8.23 16.35
C ARG A 116 -1.54 -9.67 16.90
N LYS A 117 -1.80 -10.67 16.07
CA LYS A 117 -1.74 -12.09 16.49
C LYS A 117 -0.34 -12.48 16.97
N THR A 118 0.71 -12.08 16.27
CA THR A 118 2.11 -12.37 16.67
C THR A 118 2.49 -11.63 17.96
N ALA A 119 2.04 -10.38 18.14
CA ALA A 119 2.27 -9.63 19.38
C ALA A 119 1.60 -10.27 20.61
N HIS A 120 0.40 -10.83 20.46
CA HIS A 120 -0.28 -11.56 21.53
C HIS A 120 0.35 -12.94 21.81
N ALA A 121 0.94 -13.60 20.80
CA ALA A 121 1.67 -14.85 20.99
C ALA A 121 3.02 -14.68 21.72
N GLY A 122 3.59 -13.47 21.73
CA GLY A 122 4.81 -13.13 22.47
C GLY A 122 4.60 -12.84 23.97
N GLN A 123 3.36 -12.82 24.45
CA GLN A 123 3.00 -12.63 25.86
C GLN A 123 2.48 -13.95 26.46
N GLY A 124 3.23 -15.04 26.32
CA GLY A 124 3.08 -16.20 27.21
C GLY A 124 3.63 -15.87 28.60
N PRO A 125 3.10 -16.45 29.69
CA PRO A 125 3.49 -16.15 31.08
C PRO A 125 4.89 -16.71 31.46
N GLY A 126 5.92 -16.36 30.69
CA GLY A 126 7.30 -16.81 30.89
C GLY A 126 8.36 -16.01 30.13
N GLY A 127 8.07 -14.77 29.71
CA GLY A 127 8.97 -13.94 28.91
C GLY A 127 9.95 -13.07 29.72
N GLY A 128 10.41 -13.55 30.87
CA GLY A 128 11.43 -12.92 31.70
C GLY A 128 12.77 -13.62 31.53
N MET A 129 13.29 -13.69 30.31
CA MET A 129 14.70 -14.04 30.11
C MET A 129 15.28 -12.94 29.24
N THR A 130 15.71 -11.88 29.92
CA THR A 130 16.75 -10.99 29.41
C THR A 130 17.85 -11.89 28.88
N VAL A 131 17.94 -12.01 27.56
CA VAL A 131 19.14 -12.55 26.92
C VAL A 131 20.20 -11.50 27.19
N GLU A 132 20.85 -11.64 28.35
CA GLU A 132 22.05 -10.91 28.71
C GLU A 132 23.03 -11.19 27.56
N ALA A 133 23.34 -10.15 26.78
CA ALA A 133 24.29 -10.26 25.69
C ALA A 133 25.56 -10.91 26.28
N PRO A 134 26.08 -12.00 25.68
CA PRO A 134 27.25 -12.66 26.23
C PRO A 134 28.36 -11.61 26.23
N LEU A 135 28.79 -11.19 27.44
CA LEU A 135 29.82 -10.19 27.63
C LEU A 135 31.01 -10.59 26.76
N THR A 136 31.24 -9.83 25.69
CA THR A 136 32.35 -10.06 24.77
C THR A 136 33.61 -10.08 25.63
N ARG A 137 34.44 -11.13 25.50
CA ARG A 137 35.63 -11.43 26.31
C ARG A 137 36.54 -10.24 26.65
N GLN A 138 36.44 -9.14 25.90
CA GLN A 138 37.13 -7.88 26.16
C GLN A 138 36.69 -7.13 27.42
N GLN A 139 35.44 -7.26 27.87
CA GLN A 139 34.98 -6.58 29.10
C GLN A 139 35.44 -7.28 30.39
N ARG A 140 35.87 -8.55 30.32
CA ARG A 140 36.36 -9.31 31.49
C ARG A 140 37.82 -9.01 31.87
N ARG A 141 38.56 -8.27 31.03
CA ARG A 141 40.00 -7.98 31.25
C ARG A 141 40.29 -6.66 31.97
N HIS A 142 39.30 -5.81 32.18
CA HIS A 142 39.47 -4.48 32.77
C HIS A 142 38.58 -4.22 33.99
N ALA A 143 38.08 -5.27 34.64
CA ALA A 143 37.47 -5.12 35.97
C ALA A 143 38.59 -4.94 37.01
N PRO A 144 38.49 -3.94 37.91
CA PRO A 144 39.48 -3.63 38.94
C PRO A 144 39.62 -4.72 40.00
#